data_AF-A0A3A8YNI8-F1
#
_entry.id   AF-A0A3A8YNI8-F1
#
_cell.length_a   1.000
_cell.length_b   1.000
_cell.length_c   1.000
_cell.angle_alpha   90.00
_cell.angle_beta   90.00
_cell.angle_gamma   90.00
#
_symmetry.space_group_name_H-M   'P 1'
#
loop_
_entity.id
_entity.type
_entity.pdbx_description
1 polymer ?
#
loop_
_entity_poly.entity_id
_entity_poly.type
_entity_poly.pdbx_seq_one_letter_code
_entity_poly.pdbx_strand_id
1 'polypeptide(L)'
;MAKIVCEKCGTEYKFEIAKDMKNCPVCGASMMDDNFNHEESPDKDNGKEEWITWYYYGQKDKKGRKTKATSLRDKPINLEEFGDTFFLIKEFKAPPRDSSGSSDKAKEILRTYVPDAFVYPEKKEPVVRCPRCMSCEYTLMHRGYSLFTGFLGSGRVKRVCNYCKKEL
;
A
#
# COMPACT_ATOMS: atom_id res chain seq x y z
N MET A 1 29.73 39.07 -31.50
CA MET A 1 30.05 37.63 -31.45
C MET A 1 29.85 37.18 -30.01
N ALA A 2 28.89 36.29 -29.75
CA ALA A 2 28.68 35.78 -28.38
C ALA A 2 29.88 34.91 -27.97
N LYS A 3 30.34 35.06 -26.73
CA LYS A 3 31.43 34.27 -26.13
C LYS A 3 30.87 33.54 -24.91
N ILE A 4 31.30 32.30 -24.69
CA ILE A 4 30.96 31.49 -23.50
C ILE A 4 32.24 31.38 -22.67
N VAL A 5 32.16 31.67 -21.37
CA VAL A 5 33.29 31.56 -20.44
C VAL A 5 32.99 30.45 -19.44
N CYS A 6 33.95 29.54 -19.25
CA CYS A 6 33.84 28.51 -18.22
C CYS A 6 34.07 29.13 -16.83
N GLU A 7 33.10 29.02 -15.92
CA GLU A 7 33.20 29.59 -14.58
C GLU A 7 34.30 28.95 -13.71
N LYS A 8 34.68 27.69 -13.98
CA LYS A 8 35.69 26.99 -13.17
C LYS A 8 37.13 27.29 -13.54
N CYS A 9 37.42 27.51 -14.82
CA CYS A 9 38.80 27.71 -15.29
C CYS A 9 39.01 29.01 -16.07
N GLY A 10 37.97 29.83 -16.24
CA GLY A 10 38.04 31.12 -16.91
C GLY A 10 38.33 31.03 -18.41
N THR A 11 38.29 29.84 -19.01
CA THR A 11 38.58 29.67 -20.44
C THR A 11 37.43 30.22 -21.28
N GLU A 12 37.77 31.07 -22.26
CA GLU A 12 36.82 31.65 -23.21
C GLU A 12 36.72 30.80 -24.48
N TYR A 13 35.49 30.48 -24.87
CA TYR A 13 35.17 29.76 -26.10
C TYR A 13 34.28 30.61 -27.01
N LYS A 14 34.45 30.42 -28.31
CA LYS A 14 33.51 30.95 -29.30
C LYS A 14 32.19 30.19 -29.18
N PHE A 15 31.07 30.90 -29.16
CA PHE A 15 29.73 30.32 -28.94
C PHE A 15 29.39 29.19 -29.94
N GLU A 16 29.81 29.32 -31.21
CA GLU A 16 29.59 28.30 -32.26
C GLU A 16 30.21 26.94 -31.93
N ILE A 17 31.31 26.93 -31.17
CA ILE A 17 32.05 25.72 -30.82
C ILE A 17 31.54 25.16 -29.49
N ALA A 18 31.22 26.04 -28.54
CA ALA A 18 30.84 25.67 -27.18
C ALA A 18 29.34 25.34 -27.02
N LYS A 19 28.48 25.69 -27.98
CA LYS A 19 27.02 25.41 -27.91
C LYS A 19 26.72 23.91 -27.73
N ASP A 20 27.52 23.05 -28.36
CA ASP A 20 27.29 21.60 -28.35
C ASP A 20 28.17 20.86 -27.31
N MET A 21 29.01 21.59 -26.56
CA MET A 21 29.91 21.01 -25.57
C MET A 21 29.23 20.91 -24.20
N LYS A 22 29.00 19.69 -23.71
CA LYS A 22 28.42 19.43 -22.38
C LYS A 22 29.40 19.69 -21.23
N ASN A 23 30.69 19.52 -21.49
CA ASN A 23 31.77 19.65 -20.50
C ASN A 23 32.88 20.52 -21.07
N CYS A 24 33.50 21.33 -20.21
CA CYS A 24 34.66 22.12 -20.55
C CYS A 24 35.82 21.20 -20.94
N PRO A 25 36.42 21.32 -22.14
CA PRO A 25 37.53 20.47 -22.57
C PRO A 25 38.81 20.70 -21.78
N VAL A 26 38.94 21.82 -21.06
CA VAL A 26 40.14 22.18 -20.31
C VAL A 26 40.11 21.64 -18.88
N CYS A 27 38.96 21.73 -18.19
CA CYS A 27 38.85 21.32 -16.79
C CYS A 27 37.81 20.22 -16.51
N GLY A 28 37.10 19.74 -17.53
CA GLY A 28 36.06 18.71 -17.41
C GLY A 28 34.76 19.15 -16.73
N ALA A 29 34.66 20.41 -16.29
CA ALA A 29 33.48 20.92 -15.61
C ALA A 29 32.26 20.96 -16.55
N SER A 30 31.11 20.45 -16.10
CA SER A 30 29.84 20.57 -16.82
C SER A 30 29.50 22.06 -17.01
N MET A 31 29.19 22.45 -18.26
CA MET A 31 28.94 23.85 -18.65
C MET A 31 27.44 24.20 -18.68
N MET A 32 26.59 23.27 -18.23
CA MET A 32 25.13 23.43 -18.18
C MET A 32 24.73 23.72 -16.74
N ASP A 33 24.26 24.93 -16.49
CA ASP A 33 23.65 25.35 -15.24
C ASP A 33 22.24 24.74 -15.15
N ASP A 34 21.95 24.12 -14.01
CA ASP A 34 20.70 23.42 -13.69
C ASP A 34 19.57 24.45 -13.52
N ASN A 35 18.99 24.92 -14.63
CA ASN A 35 17.77 25.72 -14.55
C ASN A 35 16.88 25.60 -15.79
N PHE A 36 16.22 24.45 -15.92
CA PHE A 36 14.95 24.35 -16.65
C PHE A 36 13.93 23.59 -15.81
N ASN A 37 13.00 24.36 -15.25
CA ASN A 37 11.75 23.86 -14.70
C ASN A 37 10.83 23.37 -15.83
N HIS A 38 10.07 22.34 -15.47
CA HIS A 38 8.90 21.73 -16.12
C HIS A 38 9.12 20.71 -17.26
N GLU A 39 8.72 19.49 -16.88
CA GLU A 39 7.95 18.51 -17.65
C GLU A 39 8.63 17.89 -18.86
N GLU A 40 9.19 16.70 -18.65
CA GLU A 40 8.77 15.48 -19.34
C GLU A 40 9.44 14.28 -18.66
N SER A 41 8.67 13.22 -18.42
CA SER A 41 9.18 11.94 -17.97
C SER A 41 10.26 11.43 -18.93
N PRO A 42 11.25 10.68 -18.43
CA PRO A 42 11.62 9.50 -19.17
C PRO A 42 11.70 8.28 -18.26
N ASP A 43 10.92 7.27 -18.66
CA ASP A 43 11.24 5.87 -18.44
C ASP A 43 12.72 5.62 -18.73
N LYS A 44 13.51 5.25 -17.72
CA LYS A 44 14.77 4.51 -17.91
C LYS A 44 14.97 3.52 -16.78
N ASP A 45 14.56 2.30 -17.09
CA ASP A 45 15.20 1.03 -16.72
C ASP A 45 16.66 1.20 -16.26
N ASN A 46 16.89 0.97 -14.97
CA ASN A 46 18.19 0.63 -14.40
C ASN A 46 17.93 -0.02 -13.03
N GLY A 47 18.30 -1.31 -12.89
CA GLY A 47 18.14 -2.12 -11.68
C GLY A 47 18.98 -1.65 -10.48
N LYS A 48 18.73 -0.43 -10.01
CA LYS A 48 19.07 0.07 -8.68
C LYS A 48 17.74 0.45 -8.07
N GLU A 49 17.40 -0.10 -6.90
CA GLU A 49 16.17 0.23 -6.20
C GLU A 49 16.25 1.70 -5.73
N GLU A 50 15.99 2.65 -6.63
CA GLU A 50 15.94 4.06 -6.32
C GLU A 50 14.71 4.28 -5.45
N TRP A 51 14.94 4.51 -4.16
CA TRP A 51 13.86 4.73 -3.21
C TRP A 51 13.07 5.95 -3.62
N ILE A 52 11.78 5.76 -3.81
CA ILE A 52 10.83 6.83 -4.11
C ILE A 52 10.16 7.31 -2.82
N THR A 53 9.62 8.51 -2.85
CA THR A 53 8.83 9.05 -1.75
C THR A 53 7.41 8.49 -1.80
N TRP A 54 6.99 7.91 -0.69
CA TRP A 54 5.66 7.38 -0.47
C TRP A 54 4.88 8.24 0.51
N TYR A 55 3.59 8.38 0.23
CA TYR A 55 2.64 9.16 1.01
C TYR A 55 1.51 8.26 1.48
N TYR A 56 1.40 8.12 2.80
CA TYR A 56 0.32 7.39 3.46
C TYR A 56 -0.75 8.38 3.92
N TYR A 57 -1.95 8.25 3.37
CA TYR A 57 -3.09 9.12 3.64
C TYR A 57 -4.21 8.38 4.37
N GLY A 58 -4.90 9.09 5.25
CA GLY A 58 -6.18 8.69 5.80
C GLY A 58 -7.32 9.45 5.12
N GLN A 59 -8.51 8.85 5.09
CA GLN A 59 -9.71 9.48 4.55
C GLN A 59 -10.63 10.00 5.65
N LYS A 60 -11.33 11.08 5.36
CA LYS A 60 -12.40 11.66 6.18
C LYS A 60 -13.75 11.41 5.51
N ASP A 61 -14.78 11.23 6.33
CA ASP A 61 -16.18 11.26 5.90
C ASP A 61 -16.58 12.67 5.42
N LYS A 62 -17.73 12.77 4.74
CA LYS A 62 -18.40 14.05 4.42
C LYS A 62 -18.65 14.99 5.63
N LYS A 63 -18.54 14.46 6.86
CA LYS A 63 -18.66 15.20 8.12
C LYS A 63 -17.30 15.55 8.75
N GLY A 64 -16.19 15.34 8.04
CA GLY A 64 -14.82 15.60 8.51
C GLY A 64 -14.27 14.58 9.50
N ARG A 65 -15.00 13.49 9.81
CA ARG A 65 -14.57 12.46 10.76
C ARG A 65 -13.57 11.51 10.12
N LYS A 66 -12.49 11.17 10.82
CA LYS A 66 -11.48 10.21 10.34
C LYS A 66 -12.11 8.83 10.18
N THR A 67 -11.89 8.23 9.02
CA THR A 67 -12.35 6.87 8.69
C THR A 67 -11.19 5.89 8.81
N LYS A 68 -11.51 4.59 8.76
CA LYS A 68 -10.51 3.52 8.67
C LYS A 68 -9.96 3.34 7.24
N ALA A 69 -10.50 4.06 6.26
CA ALA A 69 -10.02 3.97 4.88
C ALA A 69 -8.69 4.72 4.77
N THR A 70 -7.67 4.01 4.29
CA THR A 70 -6.33 4.55 4.09
C THR A 70 -5.85 4.28 2.67
N SER A 71 -4.90 5.07 2.21
CA SER A 71 -4.39 5.01 0.85
C SER A 71 -2.89 5.23 0.86
N LEU A 72 -2.16 4.40 0.13
CA LEU A 72 -0.71 4.50 -0.02
C LEU A 72 -0.40 4.91 -1.47
N ARG A 73 0.31 6.01 -1.66
CA ARG A 73 0.60 6.59 -2.99
C ARG A 73 2.06 6.95 -3.15
N ASP A 74 2.50 6.86 -4.38
CA ASP A 74 3.82 7.25 -4.92
C ASP A 74 3.85 8.71 -5.40
N LYS A 75 2.68 9.35 -5.51
CA LYS A 75 2.55 10.78 -5.83
C LYS A 75 1.74 11.49 -4.75
N PRO A 76 2.12 12.72 -4.38
CA PRO A 76 1.38 13.49 -3.38
C PRO A 76 -0.01 13.85 -3.91
N ILE A 77 -0.98 13.89 -3.01
CA ILE A 77 -2.32 14.45 -3.28
C ILE A 77 -2.26 15.96 -2.99
N ASN A 78 -2.89 16.76 -3.85
CA ASN A 78 -3.08 18.17 -3.56
C ASN A 78 -4.06 18.32 -2.38
N LEU A 79 -3.52 18.65 -1.20
CA LEU A 79 -4.30 18.81 0.02
C LEU A 79 -5.11 20.11 0.06
N GLU A 80 -4.84 21.07 -0.82
CA GLU A 80 -5.65 22.29 -0.92
C GLU A 80 -7.01 21.99 -1.55
N GLU A 81 -7.03 21.15 -2.59
CA GLU A 81 -8.26 20.72 -3.25
C GLU A 81 -8.96 19.58 -2.50
N PHE A 82 -8.19 18.66 -1.92
CA PHE A 82 -8.72 17.42 -1.34
C PHE A 82 -8.57 17.30 0.17
N GLY A 83 -8.13 18.33 0.89
CA GLY A 83 -7.87 18.31 2.34
C GLY A 83 -9.10 18.03 3.21
N ASP A 84 -10.29 18.27 2.67
CA ASP A 84 -11.56 17.91 3.29
C ASP A 84 -11.80 16.40 3.30
N THR A 85 -11.26 15.69 2.29
CA THR A 85 -11.44 14.24 2.13
C THR A 85 -10.23 13.45 2.58
N PHE A 86 -9.01 13.96 2.38
CA PHE A 86 -7.77 13.27 2.69
C PHE A 86 -6.93 14.06 3.69
N PHE A 87 -6.17 13.36 4.52
CA PHE A 87 -5.14 13.95 5.36
C PHE A 87 -3.89 13.08 5.32
N LEU A 88 -2.72 13.72 5.25
CA LEU A 88 -1.45 13.03 5.27
C LEU A 88 -1.19 12.47 6.67
N ILE A 89 -0.94 11.16 6.75
CA ILE A 89 -0.55 10.47 7.99
C ILE A 89 0.97 10.43 8.08
N LYS A 90 1.64 9.98 7.02
CA LYS A 90 3.09 9.81 7.01
C LYS A 90 3.67 9.88 5.61
N GLU A 91 4.79 10.59 5.51
CA GLU A 91 5.70 10.55 4.36
C GLU A 91 6.94 9.73 4.73
N PHE A 92 7.38 8.87 3.81
CA PHE A 92 8.56 8.03 4.01
C PHE A 92 9.19 7.62 2.67
N LYS A 93 10.44 7.16 2.69
CA LYS A 93 11.13 6.65 1.51
C LYS A 93 11.06 5.13 1.50
N ALA A 94 10.74 4.55 0.34
CA ALA A 94 10.67 3.11 0.15
C ALA A 94 10.96 2.73 -1.30
N PRO A 95 11.27 1.46 -1.56
CA PRO A 95 11.41 0.95 -2.92
C PRO A 95 10.16 1.25 -3.78
N PRO A 96 10.32 1.40 -5.10
CA PRO A 96 9.20 1.56 -6.01
C PRO A 96 8.35 0.29 -6.07
N ARG A 97 7.21 0.37 -6.76
CA ARG A 97 6.38 -0.82 -6.99
C ARG A 97 7.17 -1.87 -7.77
N ASP A 98 6.95 -3.14 -7.45
CA ASP A 98 7.55 -4.25 -8.18
C ASP A 98 6.99 -4.30 -9.61
N SER A 99 7.58 -5.13 -10.48
CA SER A 99 7.12 -5.32 -11.87
C SER A 99 5.66 -5.79 -11.99
N SER A 100 5.09 -6.36 -10.91
CA SER A 100 3.69 -6.76 -10.79
C SER A 100 2.75 -5.60 -10.37
N GLY A 101 3.28 -4.41 -10.11
CA GLY A 101 2.54 -3.27 -9.55
C GLY A 101 2.29 -3.39 -8.04
N SER A 102 2.86 -4.39 -7.35
CA SER A 102 2.70 -4.52 -5.90
C SER A 102 3.54 -3.50 -5.13
N SER A 103 3.02 -3.05 -3.99
CA SER A 103 3.68 -2.10 -3.08
C SER A 103 3.97 -2.73 -1.71
N ASP A 104 4.20 -4.04 -1.66
CA ASP A 104 4.28 -4.77 -0.39
C ASP A 104 5.54 -4.43 0.41
N LYS A 105 6.70 -4.24 -0.26
CA LYS A 105 7.93 -3.71 0.38
C LYS A 105 7.69 -2.34 1.04
N ALA A 106 6.96 -1.46 0.36
CA ALA A 106 6.61 -0.14 0.90
C ALA A 106 5.66 -0.23 2.10
N LYS A 107 4.70 -1.16 2.08
CA LYS A 107 3.82 -1.42 3.24
C LYS A 107 4.59 -1.98 4.43
N GLU A 108 5.57 -2.85 4.20
CA GLU A 108 6.43 -3.39 5.25
C GLU A 108 7.21 -2.28 5.96
N ILE A 109 7.86 -1.39 5.19
CA ILE A 109 8.55 -0.22 5.76
C ILE A 109 7.55 0.69 6.47
N LEU A 110 6.37 0.94 5.90
CA LEU A 110 5.35 1.76 6.56
C LEU A 110 4.97 1.21 7.96
N ARG A 111 4.91 -0.11 8.13
CA ARG A 111 4.57 -0.74 9.42
C ARG A 111 5.59 -0.45 10.52
N THR A 112 6.83 -0.10 10.16
CA THR A 112 7.82 0.37 11.14
C THR A 112 7.43 1.71 11.77
N TYR A 113 6.71 2.56 11.01
CA TYR A 113 6.23 3.85 11.48
C TYR A 113 4.79 3.79 12.02
N VAL A 114 3.94 2.96 11.40
CA VAL A 114 2.51 2.81 11.73
C VAL A 114 2.18 1.32 11.79
N PRO A 115 2.28 0.66 12.97
CA PRO A 115 2.16 -0.79 13.07
C PRO A 115 0.78 -1.31 12.66
N ASP A 116 -0.27 -0.52 12.89
CA ASP A 116 -1.65 -0.87 12.54
C ASP A 116 -1.99 -0.62 11.06
N ALA A 117 -1.02 -0.19 10.23
CA ALA A 117 -1.27 0.10 8.82
C ALA A 117 -1.59 -1.19 8.03
N PHE A 118 -2.72 -1.14 7.30
CA PHE A 118 -3.23 -2.25 6.48
C PHE A 118 -3.50 -3.56 7.23
N VAL A 119 -3.72 -3.50 8.55
CA VAL A 119 -4.20 -4.65 9.33
C VAL A 119 -5.71 -4.74 9.12
N TYR A 120 -6.14 -5.67 8.26
CA TYR A 120 -7.55 -5.99 8.13
C TYR A 120 -7.95 -6.90 9.30
N PRO A 121 -9.07 -6.62 9.99
CA PRO A 121 -9.56 -7.57 10.97
C PRO A 121 -9.80 -8.90 10.26
N GLU A 122 -9.30 -9.99 10.84
CA GLU A 122 -9.54 -11.33 10.33
C GLU A 122 -11.04 -11.51 10.07
N LYS A 123 -11.39 -12.06 8.91
CA LYS A 123 -12.78 -12.41 8.61
C LYS A 123 -13.23 -13.38 9.69
N LYS A 124 -14.07 -12.90 10.61
CA LYS A 124 -14.65 -13.77 11.64
C LYS A 124 -15.45 -14.84 10.91
N GLU A 125 -15.01 -16.08 11.00
CA GLU A 125 -15.77 -17.20 10.48
C GLU A 125 -17.18 -17.18 11.09
N PRO A 126 -18.22 -17.51 10.32
CA PRO A 126 -19.58 -17.52 10.84
C PRO A 126 -19.69 -18.54 11.99
N VAL A 127 -19.80 -18.03 13.22
CA VAL A 127 -19.95 -18.86 14.41
C VAL A 127 -21.38 -19.41 14.42
N VAL A 128 -21.51 -20.73 14.30
CA VAL A 128 -22.81 -21.43 14.41
C VAL A 128 -23.37 -21.27 15.82
N ARG A 129 -24.62 -20.81 15.97
CA ARG A 129 -25.26 -20.56 17.26
C ARG A 129 -26.57 -21.31 17.43
N CYS A 130 -26.86 -21.70 18.66
CA CYS A 130 -28.03 -22.54 18.92
C CYS A 130 -29.27 -21.66 18.85
N PRO A 131 -30.30 -22.02 18.06
CA PRO A 131 -31.49 -21.19 17.93
C PRO A 131 -32.29 -21.06 19.24
N ARG A 132 -32.05 -21.95 20.22
CA ARG A 132 -32.76 -21.96 21.51
C ARG A 132 -32.04 -21.20 22.62
N CYS A 133 -30.73 -21.37 22.74
CA CYS A 133 -29.95 -20.81 23.86
C CYS A 133 -28.74 -19.98 23.43
N MET A 134 -28.53 -19.81 22.12
CA MET A 134 -27.44 -19.04 21.51
C MET A 134 -26.02 -19.51 21.84
N SER A 135 -25.85 -20.65 22.51
CA SER A 135 -24.53 -21.24 22.74
C SER A 135 -23.87 -21.65 21.42
N CYS A 136 -22.53 -21.61 21.40
CA CYS A 136 -21.73 -22.05 20.25
C CYS A 136 -21.18 -23.48 20.40
N GLU A 137 -21.35 -24.08 21.59
CA GLU A 137 -20.84 -25.42 21.88
C GLU A 137 -21.80 -26.52 21.45
N TYR A 138 -21.28 -27.43 20.64
CA TYR A 138 -21.98 -28.61 20.15
C TYR A 138 -21.14 -29.85 20.32
N THR A 139 -21.80 -30.97 20.58
CA THR A 139 -21.22 -32.29 20.44
C THR A 139 -21.83 -32.96 19.22
N LEU A 140 -20.97 -33.53 18.38
CA LEU A 140 -21.38 -34.42 17.30
C LEU A 140 -21.65 -35.79 17.91
N MET A 141 -22.90 -36.23 17.84
CA MET A 141 -23.32 -37.54 18.35
C MET A 141 -23.88 -38.37 17.21
N HIS A 142 -23.59 -39.66 17.21
CA HIS A 142 -24.23 -40.60 16.29
C HIS A 142 -25.61 -40.96 16.82
N ARG A 143 -26.63 -40.90 15.94
CA ARG A 143 -27.95 -41.44 16.26
C ARG A 143 -27.81 -42.96 16.42
N GLY A 144 -28.08 -43.46 17.61
CA GLY A 144 -28.13 -44.89 17.91
C GLY A 144 -29.40 -45.57 17.41
N TYR A 145 -29.55 -46.84 17.77
CA TYR A 145 -30.74 -47.64 17.52
C TYR A 145 -31.97 -47.05 18.24
N SER A 146 -33.12 -47.02 17.56
CA SER A 146 -34.39 -46.62 18.15
C SER A 146 -35.36 -47.80 18.11
N LEU A 147 -36.07 -48.05 19.21
CA LEU A 147 -37.08 -49.11 19.25
C LEU A 147 -38.25 -48.88 18.28
N PHE A 148 -38.55 -47.61 17.96
CA PHE A 148 -39.67 -47.25 17.09
C PHE A 148 -39.29 -47.14 15.61
N THR A 149 -38.05 -46.71 15.30
CA THR A 149 -37.57 -46.56 13.90
C THR A 149 -36.54 -47.62 13.51
N GLY A 150 -36.25 -48.58 14.39
CA GLY A 150 -35.21 -49.59 14.20
C GLY A 150 -33.85 -48.98 13.88
N PHE A 151 -33.18 -49.57 12.89
CA PHE A 151 -31.92 -49.07 12.33
C PHE A 151 -32.11 -47.94 11.31
N LEU A 152 -33.35 -47.55 10.99
CA LEU A 152 -33.61 -46.52 9.99
C LEU A 152 -33.14 -45.15 10.53
N GLY A 153 -32.03 -44.68 9.98
CA GLY A 153 -31.34 -43.46 10.44
C GLY A 153 -30.26 -43.69 11.50
N SER A 154 -29.98 -44.94 11.88
CA SER A 154 -28.82 -45.31 12.73
C SER A 154 -27.52 -44.92 12.02
N GLY A 155 -26.61 -44.26 12.74
CA GLY A 155 -25.33 -43.77 12.20
C GLY A 155 -25.33 -42.33 11.69
N ARG A 156 -26.50 -41.67 11.53
CA ARG A 156 -26.55 -40.25 11.18
C ARG A 156 -25.92 -39.40 12.28
N VAL A 157 -25.01 -38.51 11.89
CA VAL A 157 -24.39 -37.54 12.80
C VAL A 157 -25.39 -36.44 13.09
N LYS A 158 -25.67 -36.22 14.37
CA LYS A 158 -26.50 -35.14 14.89
C LYS A 158 -25.65 -34.14 15.64
N ARG A 159 -25.97 -32.86 15.50
CA ARG A 159 -25.39 -31.79 16.32
C ARG A 159 -26.30 -31.57 17.51
N VAL A 160 -25.80 -31.85 18.70
CA VAL A 160 -26.53 -31.61 19.95
C VAL A 160 -25.87 -30.45 20.66
N CYS A 161 -26.66 -29.43 21.01
CA CYS A 161 -26.19 -28.30 21.80
C CYS A 161 -25.78 -28.77 23.20
N ASN A 162 -24.59 -28.39 23.66
CA ASN A 162 -24.09 -28.81 24.97
C ASN A 162 -24.86 -28.18 26.13
N TYR A 163 -25.43 -27.00 25.94
CA TYR A 163 -26.16 -26.26 26.98
C TYR A 163 -27.61 -26.73 27.10
N CYS A 164 -28.41 -26.59 26.02
CA CYS A 164 -29.84 -26.94 26.07
C CYS A 164 -30.16 -28.40 25.72
N LYS A 165 -29.15 -29.21 25.35
CA LYS A 165 -29.28 -30.62 24.96
C LYS A 165 -30.30 -30.89 23.84
N LYS A 166 -30.60 -29.88 23.03
CA LYS A 166 -31.46 -30.00 21.85
C LYS A 166 -30.63 -30.23 20.60
N GLU A 167 -31.18 -31.05 19.72
CA GLU A 167 -30.65 -31.30 18.39
C GLU A 167 -30.89 -30.06 17.52
N LEU A 168 -29.92 -29.72 16.68
CA LEU A 168 -30.03 -28.71 15.63
C LEU A 168 -30.59 -29.29 14.34
#